data_AF-A0A935Q9M2-F1
#
_entry.id   AF-A0A935Q9M2-F1
#
_cell.length_a   1.000
_cell.length_b   1.000
_cell.length_c   1.000
_cell.angle_alpha   90.00
_cell.angle_beta   90.00
_cell.angle_gamma   90.00
#
_symmetry.space_group_name_H-M   'P 1'
#
loop_
_entity.id
_entity.type
_entity.pdbx_description
1 polymer ?
#
loop_
_entity_poly.entity_id
_entity_poly.type
_entity_poly.pdbx_seq_one_letter_code
_entity_poly.pdbx_strand_id
1 'polypeptide(L)' 'MTSPVNGSEYLINKKDPEPLQLICKTANDVSKVYWYINNKFYKSSNAGEKTIFCTGRRTGKKFPARMTKEETGI' A
#
# COMPACT_ATOMS: atom_id res chain seq x y z
N MET A 1 -3.45 -13.81 -5.45
CA MET A 1 -4.00 -12.44 -5.55
C MET A 1 -3.13 -11.51 -4.71
N THR A 2 -2.24 -10.74 -5.34
CA THR A 2 -1.42 -9.71 -4.67
C THR A 2 -1.95 -8.33 -5.07
N SER A 3 -2.19 -7.46 -4.10
CA SER A 3 -2.68 -6.11 -4.32
C SER A 3 -2.06 -5.20 -3.27
N PRO A 4 -1.54 -4.03 -3.62
CA PRO A 4 -1.52 -3.41 -4.94
C PRO A 4 -0.47 -3.98 -5.92
N VAL A 5 -0.75 -3.89 -7.23
CA VAL A 5 0.26 -4.13 -8.27
C VAL A 5 1.24 -2.94 -8.23
N ASN A 6 2.54 -3.22 -8.30
CA ASN A 6 3.57 -2.19 -8.12
C ASN A 6 3.41 -1.08 -9.19
N GLY A 7 3.18 0.16 -8.74
CA GLY A 7 2.97 1.29 -9.64
C GLY A 7 1.53 1.50 -10.09
N SER A 8 0.58 0.70 -9.61
CA SER A 8 -0.84 0.95 -9.87
C SER A 8 -1.35 2.18 -9.13
N GLU A 9 -2.21 2.92 -9.83
CA GLU A 9 -2.93 4.05 -9.27
C GLU A 9 -4.29 3.59 -8.74
N TYR A 10 -4.54 3.90 -7.47
CA TYR A 10 -5.80 3.63 -6.82
C TYR A 10 -6.55 4.94 -6.61
N LEU A 11 -7.82 4.98 -7.01
CA LEU A 11 -8.70 6.12 -6.75
C LEU A 11 -9.24 6.00 -5.32
N ILE A 12 -8.63 6.71 -4.39
CA ILE A 12 -9.05 6.66 -2.99
C ILE A 12 -10.07 7.75 -2.71
N ASN A 13 -11.26 7.36 -2.24
CA ASN A 13 -12.28 8.28 -1.81
C ASN A 13 -11.99 8.77 -0.38
N LYS A 14 -11.78 10.06 -0.20
CA LYS A 14 -11.52 10.63 1.12
C LYS A 14 -12.77 10.87 1.96
N LYS A 15 -13.96 10.85 1.35
CA LYS A 15 -15.24 10.96 2.08
C LYS A 15 -15.59 9.63 2.75
N ASP A 16 -15.34 8.54 2.04
CA ASP A 16 -15.53 7.17 2.50
C ASP A 16 -14.35 6.32 2.02
N PRO A 17 -13.23 6.32 2.76
CA PRO A 17 -12.07 5.57 2.36
C PRO A 17 -12.31 4.10 2.59
N GLU A 18 -12.60 3.38 1.50
CA GLU A 18 -12.65 1.93 1.56
C GLU A 18 -11.31 1.39 2.07
N PRO A 19 -11.33 0.46 3.04
CA PRO A 19 -10.11 -0.13 3.56
C PRO A 19 -9.40 -0.88 2.44
N LEU A 20 -8.26 -0.36 2.01
CA LEU A 20 -7.48 -0.99 0.95
C LEU A 20 -6.54 -2.00 1.58
N GLN A 21 -6.74 -3.28 1.26
CA GLN A 21 -5.85 -4.33 1.72
C GLN A 21 -4.55 -4.31 0.92
N LEU A 22 -3.45 -4.05 1.62
CA LEU A 22 -2.08 -4.17 1.14
C LEU A 22 -1.57 -5.56 1.50
N ILE A 23 -1.50 -6.43 0.50
CA ILE A 23 -0.92 -7.77 0.58
C ILE A 23 -0.08 -8.02 -0.66
N CYS A 24 1.19 -8.34 -0.44
CA CYS A 24 2.05 -8.80 -1.51
C CYS A 24 2.61 -10.18 -1.16
N LYS A 25 2.84 -10.96 -2.21
CA LYS A 25 3.56 -12.21 -2.15
C LYS A 25 5.00 -11.87 -2.49
N THR A 26 5.87 -12.01 -1.52
CA THR A 26 7.29 -11.73 -1.64
C THR A 26 8.05 -13.02 -1.95
N ALA A 27 9.30 -12.90 -2.39
CA ALA A 27 10.21 -14.05 -2.43
C ALA A 27 10.56 -14.52 -1.00
N ASN A 28 11.12 -15.72 -0.88
CA ASN A 28 11.40 -16.36 0.41
C ASN A 28 12.53 -15.64 1.18
N ASP A 29 13.40 -15.00 0.42
CA ASP A 29 14.55 -14.19 0.82
C ASP A 29 14.17 -12.78 1.29
N VAL A 30 12.92 -12.35 1.09
CA VAL A 30 12.44 -11.03 1.54
C VAL A 30 12.06 -11.07 3.01
N SER A 31 12.62 -10.15 3.79
CA SER A 31 12.28 -10.01 5.22
C SER A 31 11.28 -8.88 5.46
N LYS A 32 11.39 -7.78 4.72
CA LYS A 32 10.59 -6.57 4.89
C LYS A 32 10.05 -6.02 3.58
N VAL A 33 8.87 -5.44 3.68
CA VAL A 33 8.19 -4.72 2.60
C VAL A 33 7.92 -3.30 3.06
N TYR A 34 8.37 -2.33 2.26
CA TYR A 34 8.16 -0.92 2.49
C TYR A 34 7.08 -0.41 1.53
N TRP A 35 6.00 0.12 2.09
CA TRP A 35 4.87 0.66 1.34
C TRP A 35 5.02 2.17 1.18
N TYR A 36 4.87 2.64 -0.05
CA TYR A 36 4.90 4.05 -0.40
C TYR A 36 3.61 4.44 -1.11
N ILE A 37 3.13 5.63 -0.81
CA ILE A 37 1.90 6.21 -1.37
C ILE A 37 2.24 7.58 -1.90
N ASN A 38 2.04 7.80 -3.20
CA ASN A 38 2.44 9.03 -3.88
C ASN A 38 3.92 9.36 -3.59
N ASN A 39 4.79 8.35 -3.70
CA ASN A 39 6.23 8.44 -3.45
C ASN A 39 6.60 8.85 -2.01
N LYS A 40 5.66 8.80 -1.06
CA LYS A 40 5.93 9.02 0.38
C LYS A 40 5.87 7.71 1.14
N PHE A 41 6.84 7.50 2.02
CA PHE A 41 6.83 6.36 2.92
C PHE A 41 5.56 6.36 3.78
N TYR A 42 4.84 5.25 3.75
CA TYR A 42 3.62 5.06 4.52
C TYR A 42 3.84 4.15 5.72
N LYS A 43 4.29 2.91 5.47
CA LYS A 43 4.48 1.89 6.50
C LYS A 43 5.40 0.78 6.01
N SER A 44 6.12 0.14 6.93
CA SER A 44 6.83 -1.12 6.68
C SER A 44 6.05 -2.29 7.29
N SER A 45 6.03 -3.43 6.60
CA SER A 45 5.41 -4.68 7.07
C SER A 45 6.34 -5.86 6.80
N ASN A 46 6.12 -6.98 7.49
CA ASN A 46 6.85 -8.22 7.20
C ASN A 46 6.42 -8.82 5.87
N ALA A 47 7.28 -9.65 5.29
CA ALA A 47 6.94 -10.47 4.13
C ALA A 47 5.63 -11.25 4.35
N GLY A 48 4.66 -11.08 3.45
CA GLY A 48 3.36 -11.75 3.52
C GLY A 48 2.36 -11.19 4.54
N GLU A 49 2.71 -10.13 5.28
CA GLU A 49 1.83 -9.54 6.27
C GLU A 49 0.67 -8.76 5.63
N LYS A 50 -0.55 -9.04 6.07
CA LYS A 50 -1.76 -8.34 5.61
C LYS A 50 -1.87 -6.98 6.32
N THR A 51 -1.63 -5.90 5.58
CA THR A 51 -1.75 -4.53 6.08
C THR A 51 -3.00 -3.87 5.50
N ILE A 52 -3.69 -3.03 6.27
CA ILE A 52 -4.85 -2.27 5.77
C ILE A 52 -4.49 -0.80 5.72
N PHE A 53 -4.66 -0.18 4.55
CA PHE A 53 -4.54 1.25 4.37
C PHE A 53 -5.91 1.93 4.55
N CYS A 54 -5.99 2.83 5.54
CA CYS A 54 -7.13 3.71 5.76
C CYS A 54 -6.65 5.17 5.73
N THR A 55 -7.13 5.98 4.78
CA THR A 55 -6.79 7.42 4.74
C THR A 55 -7.66 8.22 5.71
N GLY A 56 -7.11 8.58 6.87
CA GLY A 56 -7.81 9.34 7.91
C GLY A 56 -7.88 10.86 7.71
N ARG A 57 -8.19 11.38 6.51
CA ARG A 57 -8.35 12.85 6.31
C ARG A 57 -9.58 13.22 5.47
N ARG A 58 -10.60 13.74 6.18
CA ARG A 58 -11.90 14.26 5.71
C ARG A 58 -11.76 15.43 4.73
N THR A 59 -11.44 15.19 3.47
CA THR A 59 -11.62 16.19 2.40
C THR A 59 -12.29 15.50 1.24
N GLY A 60 -13.56 15.77 0.89
CA GLY A 60 -14.38 14.95 -0.02
C GLY A 60 -13.93 14.81 -1.49
N LYS A 61 -12.65 14.93 -1.80
CA LYS A 61 -12.05 14.82 -3.12
C LYS A 61 -11.37 13.46 -3.28
N LYS A 62 -11.80 12.67 -4.29
CA LYS A 62 -11.05 11.48 -4.73
C LYS A 62 -9.67 11.93 -5.19
N PHE A 63 -8.63 11.20 -4.81
CA PHE A 63 -7.27 11.48 -5.27
C PHE A 63 -6.64 10.20 -5.80
N PRO A 64 -5.86 10.29 -6.90
CA PRO A 64 -5.02 9.19 -7.32
C PRO A 64 -3.95 8.97 -6.24
N ALA A 65 -3.87 7.74 -5.76
CA ALA A 65 -2.84 7.27 -4.85
C ALA A 65 -2.02 6.23 -5.60
N ARG A 66 -0.80 6.60 -6.00
CA ARG A 66 0.14 5.67 -6.59
C ARG A 66 0.76 4.85 -5.48
N MET A 67 0.50 3.55 -5.47
CA MET A 67 1.04 2.64 -4.48
C MET A 67 2.23 1.89 -5.05
N THR A 68 3.36 2.01 -4.37
CA THR A 68 4.58 1.28 -4.70
C THR A 68 5.04 0.51 -3.49
N LYS A 69 5.60 -0.67 -3.74
CA LYS A 69 6.22 -1.51 -2.72
C LYS A 69 7.70 -1.67 -3.04
N GLU A 70 8.52 -1.66 -2.01
CA GLU A 70 9.93 -2.04 -2.08
C GLU A 70 10.13 -3.25 -1.19
N GLU A 71 10.81 -4.27 -1.71
CA GLU A 71 11.06 -5.53 -1.04
C GLU A 71 12.55 -5.60 -0.70
N THR A 72 12.87 -5.82 0.56
CA THR A 72 14.27 -5.90 1.01
C THR A 72 14.57 -7.31 1.48
N GLY A 73 15.59 -7.90 0.87
CA GLY A 73 16.10 -9.22 1.21
C GLY A 73 17.06 -9.23 2.40
N ILE A 74 17.40 -10.43 2.88
CA ILE A 74 18.54 -10.68 3.78
C ILE A 74 19.82 -10.73 2.95
#